data_AF-A0A0S7ZZ16-F1
#
_entry.id   AF-A0A0S7ZZ16-F1
#
_cell.length_a   1.000
_cell.length_b   1.000
_cell.length_c   1.000
_cell.angle_alpha   90.00
_cell.angle_beta   90.00
_cell.angle_gamma   90.00
#
_symmetry.space_group_name_H-M   'P 1'
#
loop_
_entity.id
_entity.type
_entity.pdbx_description
1 polymer ?
#
loop_
_entity_poly.entity_id
_entity_poly.type
_entity_poly.pdbx_seq_one_letter_code
_entity_poly.pdbx_strand_id
1 'polypeptide(L)'
;MKHTLSTLPLSNSFANLGEAFFSRVEPTPFDSNATLIHFNAGAAALLELDPALYQDPTRSTELAAVFSGKQALPGAEPIAMLYAGHQFGHYVPQLG
;
A
#
# COMPACT_ATOMS: atom_id res chain seq x y z
N MET A 1 9.98 14.48 -11.74
CA MET A 1 8.68 14.58 -12.43
C MET A 1 7.63 14.21 -11.42
N LYS A 2 6.42 14.76 -11.45
CA LYS A 2 5.38 14.33 -10.49
C LYS A 2 4.66 13.09 -11.02
N HIS A 3 4.39 12.13 -10.14
CA HIS A 3 3.83 10.83 -10.50
C HIS A 3 2.31 10.77 -10.30
N THR A 4 1.61 10.11 -11.22
CA THR A 4 0.25 9.60 -11.00
C THR A 4 0.32 8.23 -10.32
N LEU A 5 -0.81 7.70 -9.82
CA LEU A 5 -0.85 6.33 -9.28
C LEU A 5 -0.40 5.28 -10.31
N SER A 6 -0.65 5.53 -11.60
CA SER A 6 -0.27 4.64 -12.70
C SER A 6 1.19 4.75 -13.15
N THR A 7 1.90 5.81 -12.75
CA THR A 7 3.29 6.09 -13.17
C THR A 7 4.26 6.14 -12.01
N LEU A 8 3.83 5.70 -10.82
CA LEU A 8 4.68 5.54 -9.66
C LEU A 8 5.82 4.53 -9.96
N PRO A 9 7.08 4.89 -9.73
CA PRO A 9 8.22 4.02 -9.99
C PRO A 9 8.41 3.05 -8.82
N LEU A 10 7.58 2.00 -8.75
CA LEU A 10 7.67 1.00 -7.69
C LEU A 10 8.94 0.15 -7.82
N SER A 11 9.55 -0.13 -6.67
CA SER A 11 10.66 -1.07 -6.52
C SER A 11 10.33 -2.06 -5.40
N ASN A 12 9.98 -3.30 -5.78
CA ASN A 12 9.58 -4.34 -4.83
C ASN A 12 10.80 -5.10 -4.29
N SER A 13 11.84 -4.38 -3.83
CA SER A 13 13.13 -4.99 -3.49
C SER A 13 13.03 -6.09 -2.42
N PHE A 14 12.07 -5.99 -1.48
CA PHE A 14 11.84 -7.02 -0.47
C PHE A 14 11.21 -8.30 -1.05
N ALA A 15 10.33 -8.17 -2.05
CA ALA A 15 9.73 -9.32 -2.74
C ALA A 15 10.78 -10.14 -3.53
N ASN A 16 11.98 -9.60 -3.75
CA ASN A 16 13.09 -10.30 -4.39
C ASN A 16 13.95 -11.13 -3.44
N LEU A 17 13.69 -11.09 -2.11
CA LEU A 17 14.49 -11.83 -1.12
C LEU A 17 14.13 -13.33 -1.03
N GLY A 18 12.98 -13.73 -1.57
CA GLY A 18 12.47 -15.11 -1.56
C GLY A 18 11.42 -15.37 -0.48
N GLU A 19 10.64 -16.45 -0.67
CA GLU A 19 9.44 -16.78 0.12
C GLU A 19 9.72 -17.18 1.58
N ALA A 20 10.99 -17.29 1.98
CA ALA A 20 11.36 -17.49 3.38
C ALA A 20 11.05 -16.26 4.25
N PHE A 21 10.92 -15.07 3.66
CA PHE A 21 10.74 -13.81 4.37
C PHE A 21 9.31 -13.28 4.32
N PHE A 22 8.47 -13.82 3.43
CA PHE A 22 7.13 -13.33 3.19
C PHE A 22 6.27 -14.38 2.47
N SER A 23 4.95 -14.19 2.53
CA SER A 23 4.00 -14.82 1.61
C SER A 23 3.47 -13.80 0.60
N ARG A 24 3.20 -14.21 -0.64
CA ARG A 24 2.47 -13.36 -1.60
C ARG A 24 0.98 -13.38 -1.25
N VAL A 25 0.42 -12.21 -0.97
CA VAL A 25 -0.97 -12.08 -0.51
C VAL A 25 -1.59 -10.85 -1.18
N GLU A 26 -2.66 -11.08 -1.93
CA GLU A 26 -3.44 -9.99 -2.52
C GLU A 26 -4.36 -9.35 -1.47
N PRO A 27 -4.56 -8.02 -1.50
CA PRO A 27 -5.56 -7.37 -0.67
C PRO A 27 -6.97 -7.88 -0.98
N THR A 28 -7.74 -8.22 0.06
CA THR A 28 -9.17 -8.48 -0.08
C THR A 28 -9.92 -7.14 -0.01
N PRO A 29 -10.61 -6.70 -1.07
CA PRO A 29 -11.36 -5.44 -1.05
C PRO A 29 -12.59 -5.51 -0.15
N PHE A 30 -13.09 -4.35 0.28
CA PHE A 30 -14.39 -4.26 0.94
C PHE A 30 -15.55 -4.57 -0.03
N ASP A 31 -16.61 -5.19 0.49
CA ASP A 31 -17.84 -5.45 -0.28
C ASP A 31 -18.60 -4.15 -0.63
N SER A 32 -18.46 -3.13 0.21
CA SER A 32 -19.07 -1.81 0.00
C SER A 32 -18.09 -0.82 -0.63
N ASN A 33 -18.62 0.26 -1.21
CA ASN A 33 -17.78 1.32 -1.74
C ASN A 33 -17.07 2.08 -0.60
N ALA A 34 -15.75 2.11 -0.64
CA ALA A 34 -14.93 2.90 0.27
C ALA A 34 -14.94 4.38 -0.11
N THR A 35 -14.86 5.25 0.90
CA THR A 35 -14.75 6.70 0.74
C THR A 35 -13.46 7.19 1.38
N LEU A 36 -12.75 8.08 0.68
CA LEU A 36 -11.56 8.73 1.23
C LEU A 36 -11.96 9.73 2.32
N ILE A 37 -11.56 9.46 3.57
CA ILE A 37 -11.86 10.33 4.72
C ILE A 37 -10.85 11.48 4.81
N HIS A 38 -9.58 11.20 4.56
CA HIS A 38 -8.49 12.16 4.67
C HIS A 38 -7.32 11.76 3.77
N PHE A 39 -6.57 12.76 3.29
CA PHE A 39 -5.34 12.56 2.51
C PHE A 39 -4.24 13.48 3.00
N ASN A 40 -3.06 12.93 3.29
CA ASN A 40 -1.92 13.72 3.79
C ASN A 40 -1.03 14.20 2.63
N ALA A 41 -1.16 15.49 2.30
CA ALA A 41 -0.36 16.13 1.24
C ALA A 41 1.16 16.09 1.52
N GLY A 42 1.58 16.15 2.78
CA GLY A 42 2.99 16.05 3.16
C GLY A 42 3.57 14.66 2.89
N ALA A 43 2.82 13.60 3.19
CA ALA A 43 3.22 12.23 2.86
C ALA A 43 3.26 11.99 1.35
N ALA A 44 2.31 12.56 0.59
CA ALA A 44 2.29 12.46 -0.86
C ALA A 44 3.51 13.13 -1.52
N ALA A 45 4.01 14.23 -0.94
CA ALA A 45 5.23 14.88 -1.40
C ALA A 45 6.46 13.99 -1.24
N LEU A 46 6.53 13.13 -0.22
CA LEU A 46 7.62 12.15 -0.05
C LEU A 46 7.65 11.10 -1.19
N LEU A 47 6.49 10.86 -1.81
CA LEU A 47 6.31 9.94 -2.93
C LEU A 47 6.32 10.66 -4.29
N GLU A 48 6.60 11.96 -4.30
CA GLU A 48 6.56 12.83 -5.48
C GLU A 48 5.24 12.74 -6.27
N LEU A 49 4.12 12.52 -5.58
CA LEU A 49 2.80 12.42 -6.20
C LEU A 49 2.33 13.78 -6.73
N ASP A 50 1.61 13.74 -7.86
CA ASP A 50 0.97 14.92 -8.43
C ASP A 50 -0.12 15.45 -7.48
N PRO A 51 -0.05 16.72 -7.02
CA PRO A 51 -1.11 17.35 -6.24
C PRO A 51 -2.50 17.27 -6.84
N ALA A 52 -2.61 17.19 -8.18
CA ALA A 52 -3.90 17.04 -8.84
C ALA A 52 -4.64 15.76 -8.38
N LEU A 53 -3.94 14.71 -7.95
CA LEU A 53 -4.56 13.47 -7.46
C LEU A 53 -5.43 13.68 -6.22
N TYR A 54 -5.05 14.62 -5.35
CA TYR A 54 -5.70 14.80 -4.05
C TYR A 54 -6.30 16.20 -3.84
N GLN A 55 -6.02 17.15 -4.73
CA GLN A 55 -6.66 18.46 -4.74
C GLN A 55 -7.91 18.50 -5.61
N ASP A 56 -8.04 17.59 -6.58
CA ASP A 56 -9.25 17.43 -7.40
C ASP A 56 -10.21 16.42 -6.73
N PRO A 57 -11.40 16.86 -6.24
CA PRO A 57 -12.36 15.97 -5.60
C PRO A 57 -12.84 14.83 -6.50
N THR A 58 -12.81 15.00 -7.83
CA THR A 58 -13.23 13.98 -8.80
C THR A 58 -12.30 12.76 -8.81
N ARG A 59 -11.07 12.92 -8.30
CA ARG A 59 -10.04 11.87 -8.20
C ARG A 59 -10.11 11.09 -6.89
N SER A 60 -10.95 11.49 -5.93
CA SER A 60 -11.05 10.83 -4.63
C SER A 60 -11.48 9.35 -4.73
N THR A 61 -12.27 9.00 -5.74
CA THR A 61 -12.72 7.62 -6.00
C THR A 61 -11.58 6.73 -6.49
N GLU A 62 -10.67 7.27 -7.31
CA GLU A 62 -9.46 6.57 -7.78
C GLU A 62 -8.54 6.25 -6.60
N LEU A 63 -8.28 7.25 -5.74
CA LEU A 63 -7.49 7.06 -4.52
C LEU A 63 -8.15 6.05 -3.57
N ALA A 64 -9.46 6.15 -3.35
CA ALA A 64 -10.19 5.22 -2.50
C ALA A 64 -10.15 3.79 -3.02
N ALA A 65 -10.25 3.57 -4.33
CA ALA A 65 -10.16 2.24 -4.93
C ALA A 65 -8.79 1.60 -4.70
N VAL A 66 -7.70 2.36 -4.85
CA VAL A 66 -6.35 1.85 -4.58
C VAL A 66 -6.15 1.56 -3.10
N PHE A 67 -6.47 2.51 -2.22
CA PHE A 67 -6.20 2.36 -0.78
C PHE A 67 -7.14 1.38 -0.07
N SER A 68 -8.25 1.00 -0.69
CA SER A 68 -9.14 -0.06 -0.18
C SER A 68 -8.83 -1.44 -0.74
N GLY A 69 -7.76 -1.59 -1.54
CA GLY A 69 -7.41 -2.88 -2.17
C GLY A 69 -8.32 -3.27 -3.34
N LYS A 70 -9.25 -2.42 -3.76
CA LYS A 70 -10.14 -2.67 -4.91
C LYS A 70 -9.41 -2.58 -6.25
N GLN A 71 -8.33 -1.80 -6.31
CA GLN A 71 -7.48 -1.66 -7.48
C GLN A 71 -6.01 -1.76 -7.06
N ALA A 72 -5.25 -2.65 -7.71
CA ALA A 72 -3.81 -2.72 -7.52
C ALA A 72 -3.08 -1.56 -8.20
N LEU A 73 -1.96 -1.13 -7.62
CA LEU A 73 -1.03 -0.22 -8.29
C LEU A 73 -0.29 -0.99 -9.40
N PRO A 74 -0.10 -0.40 -10.59
CA PRO A 74 0.68 -1.02 -11.65
C PRO A 74 2.11 -1.37 -11.17
N GLY A 75 2.51 -2.62 -11.35
CA GLY A 75 3.84 -3.10 -10.93
C GLY A 75 4.00 -3.39 -9.44
N ALA A 76 2.94 -3.28 -8.62
CA ALA A 76 3.00 -3.69 -7.23
C ALA A 76 3.04 -5.22 -7.11
N GLU A 77 3.88 -5.71 -6.19
CA GLU A 77 3.92 -7.12 -5.78
C GLU A 77 3.60 -7.20 -4.28
N PRO A 78 2.32 -7.32 -3.89
CA PRO A 78 1.93 -7.28 -2.49
C PRO A 78 2.36 -8.55 -1.75
N ILE A 79 2.87 -8.34 -0.53
CA ILE A 79 3.41 -9.39 0.33
C ILE A 79 2.96 -9.19 1.78
N ALA A 80 2.85 -10.30 2.52
CA ALA A 80 2.74 -10.33 3.97
C ALA A 80 4.09 -10.81 4.54
N MET A 81 4.77 -9.94 5.30
CA MET A 81 6.11 -10.22 5.84
C MET A 81 6.05 -11.10 7.09
N LEU A 82 6.92 -12.11 7.14
CA LEU A 82 7.10 -12.98 8.29
C LEU A 82 7.95 -12.28 9.35
N TYR A 83 7.51 -12.30 10.61
CA TYR A 83 8.34 -11.84 11.73
C TYR A 83 8.00 -12.53 13.06
N ALA A 84 8.86 -12.33 14.06
CA ALA A 84 8.70 -12.82 15.42
C ALA A 84 8.93 -11.68 16.42
N GLY A 85 8.67 -11.90 17.71
CA GLY A 85 8.91 -10.88 18.72
C GLY A 85 8.63 -11.33 20.14
N HIS A 86 9.05 -10.51 21.10
CA HIS A 86 8.66 -10.71 22.49
C HIS A 86 7.39 -9.92 22.80
N GLN A 87 6.34 -10.61 23.23
CA GLN A 87 5.10 -10.00 23.70
C GLN A 87 4.96 -10.27 25.20
N PHE A 88 4.83 -9.21 25.99
CA PHE A 88 4.72 -9.30 27.45
C PHE A 88 5.87 -10.09 28.12
N GLY A 89 7.09 -9.97 27.58
CA GLY A 89 8.28 -10.66 28.11
C GLY A 89 8.45 -12.11 27.65
N HIS A 90 7.53 -12.64 26.84
CA HIS A 90 7.61 -14.00 26.29
C HIS A 90 7.92 -13.97 24.79
N TYR A 91 8.83 -14.83 24.34
CA TYR A 91 9.12 -14.99 22.91
C TYR A 91 7.96 -15.68 22.20
N VAL A 92 7.43 -15.03 21.17
CA VAL A 92 6.43 -15.56 20.24
C VAL A 92 7.14 -15.86 18.93
N PRO A 93 7.27 -17.15 18.53
CA PRO A 93 8.15 -17.54 17.43
C PRO A 93 7.67 -17.14 16.04
N GLN A 94 6.39 -16.78 15.89
CA GLN A 94 5.80 -16.35 14.63
C GLN A 94 4.62 -15.42 14.92
N LEU A 95 4.60 -14.26 14.25
CA LEU A 95 3.55 -13.25 14.32
C LEU A 95 2.96 -13.02 12.94
N GLY A 96 3.43 -11.98 12.23
CA GLY A 96 3.14 -11.81 10.81
C GLY A 96 3.68 -12.96 9.99
#